data_AF-A0A924V8C3-F1
#
_entry.id   AF-A0A924V8C3-F1
#
_cell.length_a   1.000
_cell.length_b   1.000
_cell.length_c   1.000
_cell.angle_alpha   90.00
_cell.angle_beta   90.00
_cell.angle_gamma   90.00
#
_symmetry.space_group_name_H-M   'P 1'
#
loop_
_entity.id
_entity.type
_entity.pdbx_description
1 polymer ?
#
loop_
_entity_poly.entity_id
_entity_poly.type
_entity_poly.pdbx_seq_one_letter_code
_entity_poly.pdbx_strand_id
1 'polypeptide(L)'
;MRTNSRFGKEFKEAIVKKLISRGNKTIAQFCNENNVALSSVSRWQSECANALGMKNKKDKSKYSAEKILQIISETFSLNEEDLGIYLRKNGLHSNQLTEWRSSFLSSMNQPKINPNKKDDRDIEIKDLKKNLRKKDAALAEVSALLILQKKANLLWPSPNEGEDL
;
A
#
# COMPACT_ATOMS: atom_id res chain seq x y z
N MET A 1 -20.87 -17.44 1.07
CA MET A 1 -21.35 -16.49 2.11
C MET A 1 -20.15 -15.85 2.80
N ARG A 2 -20.03 -14.52 2.77
CA ARG A 2 -18.92 -13.76 3.38
C ARG A 2 -19.41 -13.08 4.67
N THR A 3 -19.05 -13.62 5.83
CA THR A 3 -19.36 -13.02 7.16
C THR A 3 -18.15 -12.26 7.70
N ASN A 4 -17.71 -11.23 6.98
CA ASN A 4 -16.50 -10.47 7.33
C ASN A 4 -16.81 -9.18 8.13
N SER A 5 -17.65 -9.26 9.17
CA SER A 5 -17.81 -8.15 10.14
C SER A 5 -18.59 -8.54 11.40
N ARG A 6 -18.20 -9.63 12.09
CA ARG A 6 -18.88 -10.04 13.34
C ARG A 6 -18.00 -10.16 14.58
N PHE A 7 -16.68 -10.05 14.41
CA PHE A 7 -15.74 -10.27 15.51
C PHE A 7 -15.12 -8.94 15.96
N GLY A 8 -15.30 -8.61 17.23
CA GLY A 8 -14.68 -7.44 17.87
C GLY A 8 -13.15 -7.53 17.86
N LYS A 9 -12.48 -6.37 17.92
CA LYS A 9 -11.01 -6.27 17.84
C LYS A 9 -10.32 -7.09 18.94
N GLU A 10 -10.83 -7.00 20.17
CA GLU A 10 -10.32 -7.72 21.33
C GLU A 10 -10.41 -9.24 21.17
N PHE A 11 -11.52 -9.73 20.59
CA PHE A 11 -11.70 -11.15 20.31
C PHE A 11 -10.69 -11.66 19.28
N LYS A 12 -10.45 -10.90 18.22
CA LYS A 12 -9.44 -11.24 17.20
C LYS A 12 -8.05 -11.33 17.81
N GLU A 13 -7.68 -10.36 18.64
CA GLU A 13 -6.37 -10.34 19.32
C GLU A 13 -6.22 -11.51 20.30
N ALA A 14 -7.28 -11.85 21.06
CA ALA A 14 -7.28 -12.99 21.96
C ALA A 14 -7.12 -14.33 21.21
N ILE A 15 -7.81 -14.50 20.09
CA ILE A 15 -7.68 -15.70 19.24
C ILE A 15 -6.28 -15.81 18.63
N VAL A 16 -5.71 -14.70 18.13
CA VAL A 16 -4.35 -14.70 17.58
C VAL A 16 -3.32 -15.01 18.67
N LYS A 17 -3.45 -14.47 19.89
CA LYS A 17 -2.58 -14.82 21.03
C LYS A 17 -2.67 -16.31 21.39
N LYS A 18 -3.90 -16.85 21.48
CA LYS A 18 -4.10 -18.29 21.75
C LYS A 18 -3.56 -19.17 20.62
N LEU A 19 -3.61 -18.70 19.37
CA LEU A 19 -3.04 -19.41 18.22
C LEU A 19 -1.50 -19.48 18.30
N ILE A 20 -0.85 -18.41 18.72
CA ILE A 20 0.61 -18.39 18.92
C ILE A 20 1.00 -19.38 20.01
N SER A 21 0.18 -19.51 21.06
CA SER A 21 0.38 -20.43 22.18
C SER A 21 -0.23 -21.82 21.99
N ARG A 22 -0.64 -22.21 20.77
CA ARG A 22 -1.39 -23.45 20.51
C ARG A 22 -0.61 -24.76 20.72
N GLY A 23 0.69 -24.68 21.00
CA GLY A 23 1.56 -25.84 21.16
C GLY A 23 1.54 -26.75 19.92
N ASN A 24 1.31 -28.06 20.13
CA ASN A 24 1.30 -29.09 19.09
C ASN A 24 -0.03 -29.22 18.32
N LYS A 25 -1.05 -28.41 18.63
CA LYS A 25 -2.33 -28.48 17.93
C LYS A 25 -2.22 -27.95 16.50
N THR A 26 -2.85 -28.64 15.56
CA THR A 26 -2.94 -28.15 14.18
C THR A 26 -3.84 -26.92 14.12
N ILE A 27 -3.58 -26.01 13.18
CA ILE A 27 -4.38 -24.78 13.01
C ILE A 27 -5.84 -25.14 12.72
N ALA A 28 -6.09 -26.24 12.00
CA ALA A 28 -7.43 -26.74 11.70
C ALA A 28 -8.17 -27.20 12.96
N GLN A 29 -7.52 -27.97 13.85
CA GLN A 29 -8.11 -28.39 15.13
C GLN A 29 -8.43 -27.19 16.03
N PHE A 30 -7.51 -26.21 16.11
CA PHE A 30 -7.73 -24.98 16.86
C PHE A 30 -8.93 -24.17 16.33
N CYS A 31 -9.10 -24.11 15.01
CA CYS A 31 -10.22 -23.44 14.36
C CYS A 31 -11.56 -24.12 14.69
N ASN A 32 -11.59 -25.45 14.70
CA ASN A 32 -12.78 -26.22 15.08
C ASN A 32 -13.14 -26.02 16.56
N GLU A 33 -12.15 -26.04 17.47
CA GLU A 33 -12.37 -25.80 18.90
C GLU A 33 -12.93 -24.40 19.20
N ASN A 34 -12.50 -23.37 18.45
CA ASN A 34 -12.90 -21.99 18.69
C ASN A 34 -14.04 -21.51 17.77
N ASN A 35 -14.60 -22.38 16.92
CA ASN A 35 -15.63 -22.05 15.93
C ASN A 35 -15.25 -20.86 15.02
N VAL A 36 -14.00 -20.80 14.58
CA VAL A 36 -13.50 -19.75 13.68
C VAL A 36 -13.07 -20.36 12.35
N ALA A 37 -13.39 -19.72 11.23
CA ALA A 37 -12.93 -20.15 9.92
C ALA A 37 -11.40 -19.95 9.77
N LEU A 38 -10.71 -20.95 9.21
CA LEU A 38 -9.27 -20.93 8.96
C LEU A 38 -8.79 -19.68 8.20
N SER A 39 -9.58 -19.26 7.21
CA SER A 39 -9.32 -18.06 6.40
C SER A 39 -9.32 -16.76 7.22
N SER A 40 -10.18 -16.68 8.25
CA SER A 40 -10.28 -15.51 9.13
C SER A 40 -9.08 -15.44 10.08
N VAL A 41 -8.67 -16.57 10.65
CA VAL A 41 -7.51 -16.66 11.53
C VAL A 41 -6.21 -16.29 10.78
N SER A 42 -6.01 -16.83 9.58
CA SER A 42 -4.85 -16.50 8.74
C SER A 42 -4.81 -15.01 8.37
N ARG A 43 -5.98 -14.43 8.08
CA ARG A 43 -6.11 -12.99 7.83
C ARG A 43 -5.74 -12.17 9.07
N TRP A 44 -6.27 -12.50 10.24
CA TRP A 44 -5.96 -11.76 11.48
C TRP A 44 -4.49 -11.90 11.87
N GLN A 45 -3.88 -13.08 11.67
CA GLN A 45 -2.45 -13.27 11.85
C GLN A 45 -1.63 -12.35 10.92
N SER A 46 -2.04 -12.24 9.65
CA SER A 46 -1.39 -11.34 8.69
C SER A 46 -1.59 -9.87 9.04
N GLU A 47 -2.77 -9.48 9.51
CA GLU A 47 -3.08 -8.12 9.98
C GLU A 47 -2.26 -7.75 11.22
N CYS A 48 -2.12 -8.66 12.19
CA CYS A 48 -1.26 -8.48 13.36
C CYS A 48 0.23 -8.41 12.98
N ALA A 49 0.71 -9.27 12.07
CA ALA A 49 2.10 -9.24 11.59
C ALA A 49 2.43 -7.93 10.84
N ASN A 50 1.47 -7.38 10.10
CA ASN A 50 1.59 -6.07 9.46
C ASN A 50 1.61 -4.94 10.49
N ALA A 51 0.71 -4.97 11.48
CA ALA A 51 0.64 -3.95 12.54
C ALA A 51 1.91 -3.92 13.42
N LEU A 52 2.53 -5.08 13.64
CA LEU A 52 3.81 -5.21 14.35
C LEU A 52 5.04 -4.90 13.48
N GLY A 53 4.84 -4.55 12.20
CA GLY A 53 5.96 -4.29 11.27
C GLY A 53 6.82 -5.52 10.98
N MET A 54 6.36 -6.73 11.33
CA MET A 54 7.06 -8.00 11.16
C MET A 54 6.93 -8.56 9.75
N LYS A 55 6.00 -8.06 8.93
CA LYS A 55 5.91 -8.47 7.53
C LYS A 55 7.06 -7.82 6.76
N ASN A 56 8.17 -8.56 6.68
CA ASN A 56 9.31 -8.40 5.80
C ASN A 56 9.43 -6.97 5.26
N LYS A 57 10.09 -6.09 6.03
CA LYS A 57 10.98 -5.13 5.37
C LYS A 57 11.81 -6.00 4.44
N LYS A 58 11.51 -6.01 3.13
CA LYS A 58 12.40 -6.60 2.12
C LYS A 58 13.76 -6.11 2.56
N ASP A 59 14.60 -7.02 3.03
CA ASP A 59 15.88 -6.66 3.63
C ASP A 59 16.50 -5.70 2.65
N LYS A 60 16.61 -4.41 3.06
CA LYS A 60 17.35 -3.47 2.25
C LYS A 60 18.72 -4.09 2.23
N SER A 61 19.06 -4.68 1.09
CA SER A 61 20.31 -5.39 0.92
C SER A 61 21.38 -4.52 1.55
N LYS A 62 22.14 -5.09 2.50
CA LYS A 62 23.25 -4.37 3.15
C LYS A 62 24.26 -3.87 2.11
N TYR A 63 24.18 -4.39 0.89
CA TYR A 63 25.00 -4.05 -0.26
C TYR A 63 24.30 -3.03 -1.16
N SER A 64 25.06 -1.99 -1.53
CA SER A 64 24.70 -1.09 -2.63
C SER A 64 24.52 -1.86 -3.93
N ALA A 65 23.67 -1.36 -4.83
CA ALA A 65 23.45 -1.94 -6.15
C ALA A 65 24.75 -2.08 -6.96
N GLU A 66 25.65 -1.09 -6.86
CA GLU A 66 26.97 -1.12 -7.49
C GLU A 66 27.83 -2.28 -6.96
N LYS A 67 27.83 -2.49 -5.63
CA LYS A 67 28.56 -3.58 -5.01
C LYS A 67 27.99 -4.95 -5.39
N ILE A 68 26.66 -5.06 -5.50
CA ILE A 68 26.01 -6.28 -5.99
C ILE A 68 26.43 -6.58 -7.43
N LEU A 69 26.46 -5.57 -8.30
CA LEU A 69 26.88 -5.71 -9.69
C LEU A 69 28.35 -6.17 -9.77
N GLN A 70 29.24 -5.55 -8.99
CA GLN A 70 30.65 -5.95 -8.91
C GLN A 70 30.80 -7.42 -8.50
N ILE A 71 30.10 -7.84 -7.45
CA ILE A 71 30.11 -9.23 -6.98
C ILE A 71 29.60 -10.20 -8.07
N ILE A 72 28.50 -9.85 -8.75
CA ILE A 72 27.97 -10.68 -9.83
C ILE A 72 28.99 -10.80 -10.97
N SER A 73 29.66 -9.70 -11.33
CA SER A 73 30.68 -9.67 -12.39
C SER A 73 31.88 -10.54 -12.03
N GLU A 74 32.42 -10.41 -10.82
CA GLU A 74 33.58 -11.18 -10.34
C GLU A 74 33.25 -12.68 -10.26
N THR A 75 32.05 -13.02 -9.80
CA THR A 75 31.57 -14.41 -9.67
C THR A 75 31.14 -15.06 -10.98
N PHE A 76 31.14 -14.33 -12.10
CA PHE A 76 30.78 -14.89 -13.40
C PHE A 76 31.93 -15.69 -14.03
N SER A 77 33.18 -15.32 -13.72
CA SER A 77 34.39 -15.96 -14.26
C SER A 77 35.02 -16.99 -13.33
N LEU A 78 34.52 -17.13 -12.10
CA LEU A 78 35.06 -18.04 -11.09
C LEU A 78 34.51 -19.47 -11.27
N ASN A 79 35.37 -20.47 -11.08
CA ASN A 79 34.96 -21.87 -11.04
C ASN A 79 34.24 -22.21 -9.73
N GLU A 80 33.55 -23.35 -9.62
CA GLU A 80 32.74 -23.68 -8.43
C GLU A 80 33.54 -23.68 -7.12
N GLU A 81 34.79 -24.16 -7.17
CA GLU A 81 35.70 -24.20 -6.02
C GLU A 81 36.07 -22.79 -5.55
N ASP A 82 36.51 -21.94 -6.48
CA ASP A 82 36.89 -20.56 -6.19
C ASP A 82 35.69 -19.70 -5.77
N LEU A 83 34.52 -19.98 -6.34
CA LEU A 83 33.26 -19.34 -5.97
C LEU A 83 32.92 -19.65 -4.51
N GLY A 84 33.06 -20.90 -4.07
CA GLY A 84 32.85 -21.29 -2.67
C GLY A 84 33.80 -20.59 -1.70
N ILE A 85 35.06 -20.38 -2.09
CA ILE A 85 36.06 -19.63 -1.32
C ILE A 85 35.68 -18.14 -1.26
N TYR A 86 35.32 -17.56 -2.41
CA TYR A 86 34.93 -16.16 -2.52
C TYR A 86 33.68 -15.83 -1.69
N LEU A 87 32.66 -16.70 -1.73
CA LEU A 87 31.43 -16.57 -0.95
C LEU A 87 31.73 -16.55 0.56
N ARG A 88 32.57 -17.48 1.04
CA ARG A 88 32.98 -17.52 2.46
C ARG A 88 33.77 -16.29 2.87
N LYS A 89 34.72 -15.83 2.03
CA LYS A 89 35.54 -14.64 2.30
C LYS A 89 34.69 -13.36 2.41
N ASN A 90 33.65 -13.26 1.60
CA ASN A 90 32.78 -12.07 1.55
C ASN A 90 31.52 -12.19 2.42
N GLY A 91 31.31 -13.31 3.13
CA GLY A 91 30.13 -13.52 3.96
C GLY A 91 28.83 -13.59 3.15
N LEU A 92 28.89 -14.17 1.95
CA LEU A 92 27.77 -14.29 1.02
C LEU A 92 27.29 -15.75 0.94
N HIS A 93 25.98 -15.93 0.78
CA HIS A 93 25.39 -17.24 0.50
C HIS A 93 25.14 -17.41 -1.00
N SER A 94 25.28 -18.64 -1.50
CA SER A 94 25.01 -18.99 -2.90
C SER A 94 23.58 -18.61 -3.33
N ASN A 95 22.60 -18.86 -2.46
CA ASN A 95 21.19 -18.49 -2.69
C ASN A 95 21.01 -16.98 -2.90
N GLN A 96 21.76 -16.15 -2.18
CA GLN A 96 21.68 -14.69 -2.33
C GLN A 96 22.23 -14.24 -3.69
N LEU A 97 23.31 -14.89 -4.15
CA LEU A 97 23.89 -14.62 -5.47
C LEU A 97 22.94 -15.03 -6.60
N THR A 98 22.28 -16.18 -6.48
CA THR A 98 21.30 -16.64 -7.49
C THR A 98 20.06 -15.74 -7.51
N GLU A 99 19.57 -15.30 -6.36
CA GLU A 99 18.48 -14.33 -6.27
C GLU A 99 18.84 -13.00 -6.94
N TRP A 100 20.06 -12.50 -6.73
CA TRP A 100 20.51 -11.26 -7.37
C TRP A 100 20.64 -11.39 -8.89
N ARG A 101 21.21 -12.50 -9.38
CA ARG A 101 21.29 -12.80 -10.82
C ARG A 101 19.90 -12.88 -11.46
N SER A 102 18.98 -13.60 -10.82
CA SER A 102 17.60 -13.74 -11.28
C SER A 102 16.85 -12.41 -11.28
N SER A 103 17.01 -11.61 -10.22
CA SER A 103 16.40 -10.29 -10.11
C SER A 103 16.93 -9.33 -11.18
N PHE A 104 18.24 -9.35 -11.45
CA PHE A 104 18.87 -8.54 -12.49
C PHE A 104 18.30 -8.89 -13.87
N LEU A 105 18.27 -10.17 -14.24
CA LEU A 105 17.71 -10.63 -15.51
C LEU A 105 16.21 -10.33 -15.61
N SER A 106 15.47 -10.53 -14.52
CA SER A 106 14.03 -10.23 -14.47
C SER A 106 13.78 -8.76 -14.71
N SER A 107 14.59 -7.86 -14.13
CA SER A 107 14.46 -6.41 -14.33
C SER A 107 14.74 -5.98 -15.76
N MET A 108 15.63 -6.69 -16.47
CA MET A 108 15.97 -6.42 -17.86
C MET A 108 14.91 -6.95 -18.83
N ASN A 109 14.26 -8.07 -18.47
CA ASN A 109 13.19 -8.69 -19.23
C ASN A 109 11.79 -8.11 -18.93
N GLN A 110 11.65 -7.26 -17.91
CA GLN A 110 10.39 -6.54 -17.73
C GLN A 110 10.22 -5.58 -18.92
N PRO A 111 9.07 -5.59 -19.61
CA PRO A 111 8.76 -4.55 -20.58
C PRO A 111 8.85 -3.22 -19.81
N LYS A 112 9.73 -2.32 -20.26
CA LYS A 112 9.81 -0.97 -19.72
C LYS A 112 8.39 -0.43 -19.70
N ILE A 113 7.82 -0.23 -18.51
CA ILE A 113 6.52 0.42 -18.35
C ILE A 113 6.67 1.74 -19.10
N ASN A 114 5.97 1.84 -20.23
CA ASN A 114 6.20 2.88 -21.20
C ASN A 114 5.95 4.22 -20.49
N PRO A 115 6.97 5.06 -20.25
CA PRO A 115 6.80 6.28 -19.45
C PRO A 115 5.85 7.28 -20.13
N ASN A 116 5.51 7.03 -21.39
CA ASN A 116 4.59 7.81 -22.20
C ASN A 116 3.13 7.32 -22.17
N LYS A 117 2.80 6.24 -21.46
CA LYS A 117 1.40 6.02 -21.08
C LYS A 117 1.09 7.05 -20.01
N LYS A 118 0.55 8.20 -20.42
CA LYS A 118 -0.21 9.08 -19.53
C LYS A 118 -1.09 8.15 -18.69
N ASP A 119 -0.79 8.07 -17.41
CA ASP A 119 -1.57 7.27 -16.48
C ASP A 119 -3.02 7.74 -16.66
N ASP A 120 -3.98 6.84 -16.84
CA ASP A 120 -5.38 7.23 -17.04
C ASP A 120 -5.84 8.16 -15.89
N ARG A 121 -5.18 8.00 -14.73
CA ARG A 121 -5.27 8.89 -13.57
C ARG A 121 -4.88 10.34 -13.87
N ASP A 122 -3.84 10.62 -14.65
CA ASP A 122 -3.43 11.99 -14.99
C ASP A 122 -4.48 12.70 -15.85
N ILE A 123 -5.13 11.95 -16.75
CA ILE A 123 -6.23 12.45 -17.58
C ILE A 123 -7.44 12.76 -16.69
N GLU A 124 -7.80 11.82 -15.81
CA GLU A 124 -8.89 11.97 -14.85
C GLU A 124 -8.66 13.17 -13.91
N ILE A 125 -7.46 13.30 -13.34
CA ILE A 125 -7.07 14.42 -12.47
C ILE A 125 -7.21 15.75 -13.22
N LYS A 126 -6.79 15.81 -14.49
CA LYS A 126 -6.89 17.03 -15.29
C LYS A 126 -8.36 17.41 -15.52
N ASP A 127 -9.21 16.44 -15.82
CA ASP A 127 -10.62 16.69 -16.11
C ASP A 127 -11.40 17.05 -14.85
N LEU A 128 -11.12 16.37 -13.73
CA LEU A 128 -11.61 16.73 -12.40
C LEU A 128 -11.23 18.16 -12.04
N LYS A 129 -9.96 18.56 -12.22
CA LYS A 129 -9.50 19.94 -11.96
C LYS A 129 -10.23 20.96 -12.82
N LYS A 130 -10.50 20.66 -14.09
CA LYS A 130 -11.24 21.55 -14.99
C LYS A 130 -12.70 21.72 -14.54
N ASN A 131 -13.35 20.63 -14.16
CA ASN A 131 -14.73 20.65 -13.67
C ASN A 131 -14.84 21.38 -12.33
N LEU A 132 -13.85 21.23 -11.45
CA LEU A 132 -13.77 21.95 -10.18
C LEU A 132 -13.70 23.46 -10.43
N ARG A 133 -12.79 23.93 -11.30
CA ARG A 133 -12.69 25.36 -11.66
C ARG A 133 -13.97 25.97 -12.20
N LYS A 134 -14.70 25.23 -13.05
CA LYS A 134 -15.99 25.71 -13.58
C LYS A 134 -17.05 25.86 -12.49
N LYS A 135 -17.09 24.91 -11.54
CA LYS A 135 -18.01 24.98 -10.41
C LYS A 135 -17.66 26.12 -9.46
N ASP A 136 -16.38 26.33 -9.17
CA ASP A 136 -15.91 27.44 -8.34
C ASP A 136 -16.24 28.79 -8.99
N ALA A 137 -16.08 28.93 -10.32
CA ALA A 137 -16.43 30.15 -11.03
C ALA A 137 -17.93 30.47 -10.95
N ALA A 138 -18.80 29.49 -11.21
CA ALA A 138 -20.24 29.66 -11.07
C ALA A 138 -20.65 29.98 -9.62
N LEU A 139 -20.01 29.34 -8.64
CA LEU A 139 -20.26 29.60 -7.22
C LEU A 139 -19.83 31.02 -6.83
N ALA A 140 -18.70 31.51 -7.36
CA ALA A 140 -18.23 32.87 -7.15
C ALA A 140 -19.19 33.91 -7.77
N GLU A 141 -19.69 33.66 -8.97
CA GLU A 141 -20.68 34.53 -9.63
C GLU A 141 -21.98 34.61 -8.82
N VAL A 142 -22.52 33.46 -8.37
CA VAL A 142 -23.72 33.44 -7.51
C VAL A 142 -23.47 34.16 -6.20
N SER A 143 -22.31 33.96 -5.57
CA SER A 143 -21.94 34.65 -4.34
C SER A 143 -21.87 36.17 -4.54
N ALA A 144 -21.31 36.63 -5.66
CA ALA A 144 -21.25 38.04 -6.01
C ALA A 144 -22.66 38.65 -6.20
N LEU A 145 -23.56 37.92 -6.87
CA LEU A 145 -24.96 38.34 -7.04
C LEU A 145 -25.68 38.44 -5.69
N LEU A 146 -25.53 37.45 -4.81
CA LEU A 146 -26.11 37.48 -3.46
C LEU A 146 -25.57 38.64 -2.61
N ILE A 147 -24.27 38.92 -2.68
CA ILE A 147 -23.66 40.06 -1.98
C ILE A 147 -24.22 41.38 -2.53
N LEU A 148 -24.37 41.50 -3.85
CA LEU A 148 -24.92 42.70 -4.48
C LEU A 148 -26.39 42.91 -4.07
N GLN A 149 -27.20 41.86 -4.07
CA GLN A 149 -28.59 41.90 -3.61
C GLN A 149 -28.68 42.35 -2.15
N LYS A 150 -27.85 41.78 -1.26
CA LYS A 150 -27.79 42.19 0.15
C LYS A 150 -27.42 43.67 0.31
N LYS A 151 -26.45 44.16 -0.47
CA LYS A 151 -26.07 45.58 -0.46
C LYS A 151 -27.17 46.49 -1.00
N ALA A 152 -27.86 46.07 -2.05
CA ALA A 152 -28.98 46.81 -2.62
C ALA A 152 -30.14 46.93 -1.61
N ASN A 153 -30.51 45.83 -0.95
CA ASN A 153 -31.55 45.84 0.09
C ASN A 153 -31.19 46.74 1.29
N LEU A 154 -29.91 46.87 1.63
CA LEU A 154 -29.45 47.78 2.69
C LEU A 154 -29.58 49.27 2.30
N LEU A 155 -29.34 49.61 1.03
CA LEU A 155 -29.41 50.99 0.53
C LEU A 155 -30.84 51.39 0.15
N TRP A 156 -31.61 50.45 -0.37
CA TRP A 156 -33.00 50.60 -0.76
C TRP A 156 -33.82 49.51 -0.07
N PRO A 157 -34.20 49.71 1.20
CA PRO A 157 -35.11 48.80 1.87
C PRO A 157 -36.42 48.79 1.07
N SER A 158 -36.70 47.69 0.39
CA SER A 158 -37.99 47.51 -0.27
C SER A 158 -39.08 47.58 0.81
N PRO A 159 -40.21 48.26 0.57
CA PRO A 159 -41.30 48.34 1.56
C PRO A 159 -41.95 47.00 1.95
N ASN A 160 -41.51 45.87 1.37
CA ASN A 160 -42.15 44.56 1.50
C ASN A 160 -41.23 43.52 2.18
N GLU A 161 -40.64 43.87 3.31
CA GLU A 161 -40.15 42.87 4.28
C GLU A 161 -40.74 43.15 5.68
N GLY A 162 -42.05 43.38 5.70
CA GLY A 162 -42.88 43.26 6.88
C GLY A 162 -44.13 42.48 6.49
N GLU A 163 -44.08 41.17 6.70
CA GLU A 163 -45.14 40.13 6.62
C GLU A 163 -44.59 38.88 5.92
N ASP A 164 -43.92 38.00 6.69
CA ASP A 164 -44.54 36.73 7.09
C ASP A 164 -43.55 35.88 7.90
N LEU A 165 -44.11 35.30 8.96
CA LEU A 165 -43.53 34.33 9.92
C LEU A 165 -43.21 32.98 9.28
#